data_AF-A0A817NRZ6-F1
#
_entry.id   AF-A0A817NRZ6-F1
#
_cell.length_a   1.000
_cell.length_b   1.000
_cell.length_c   1.000
_cell.angle_alpha   90.00
_cell.angle_beta   90.00
_cell.angle_gamma   90.00
#
_symmetry.space_group_name_H-M   'P 1'
#
loop_
_entity.id
_entity.type
_entity.pdbx_description
1 polymer ?
#
loop_
_entity_poly.entity_id
_entity_poly.type
_entity_poly.pdbx_seq_one_letter_code
_entity_poly.pdbx_strand_id
1 'polypeptide(L)'
;MQFVEFGSFRSGHRLQWWNLLTILEMDSLPIHEESVAILIMHALLQLGPNEMDQHPSDYSWCSESHQQLLEDHFVDEFILRLNHRLDDCELNWHNELVLVLVTIITMRIYTICKETQEDRVKELILKCRKVGEKWIDLISEGIQSLISSDLKEVNTLREKMVIIAIACLLTFSTHPERMHCILSSDAHMISLLRAVATRHNNLTLNKHQANSIYLVKTLLHWSEHILVTIQPSIAALLKRNSYGSLNQFSVIYWAYISNRTHFDGKWKKRKTDLYDGWYDGQFESTKISIDCLKGTFLVNGVTVGF
;
A
#
# COMPACT_ATOMS: atom_id res chain seq x y z
N MET A 1 -22.62 -20.28 12.41
CA MET A 1 -21.18 -20.46 12.72
C MET A 1 -20.45 -19.13 12.55
N GLN A 2 -20.47 -18.53 11.35
CA GLN A 2 -19.88 -17.20 11.06
C GLN A 2 -20.25 -16.09 12.07
N PHE A 3 -21.53 -15.97 12.49
CA PHE A 3 -21.93 -14.93 13.46
C PHE A 3 -21.27 -15.10 14.85
N VAL A 4 -21.11 -16.35 15.31
CA VAL A 4 -20.46 -16.65 16.59
C VAL A 4 -18.99 -16.27 16.51
N GLU A 5 -18.33 -16.66 15.42
CA GLU A 5 -16.93 -16.38 15.18
C GLU A 5 -16.63 -14.89 15.00
N PHE A 6 -17.49 -14.16 14.29
CA PHE A 6 -17.43 -12.71 14.19
C PHE A 6 -17.52 -12.05 15.58
N GLY A 7 -18.44 -12.52 16.43
CA GLY A 7 -18.62 -12.02 17.80
C GLY A 7 -17.47 -12.38 18.74
N SER A 8 -16.87 -13.57 18.58
CA SER A 8 -15.81 -14.07 19.45
C SER A 8 -14.38 -13.72 18.99
N PHE A 9 -14.20 -13.19 17.78
CA PHE A 9 -12.88 -12.91 17.20
C PHE A 9 -12.00 -12.03 18.12
N ARG A 10 -12.60 -11.04 18.79
CA ARG A 10 -11.90 -10.14 19.72
C ARG A 10 -11.93 -10.59 21.18
N SER A 11 -12.42 -11.80 21.47
CA SER A 11 -12.45 -12.35 22.82
C SER A 11 -11.04 -12.75 23.28
N GLY A 12 -10.44 -11.91 24.12
CA GLY A 12 -9.10 -12.10 24.67
C GLY A 12 -8.03 -11.46 23.80
N HIS A 13 -7.31 -10.47 24.36
CA HIS A 13 -6.30 -9.69 23.62
C HIS A 13 -5.12 -10.55 23.16
N ARG A 14 -4.73 -11.56 23.94
CA ARG A 14 -3.65 -12.51 23.60
C ARG A 14 -4.02 -13.52 22.50
N LEU A 15 -5.31 -13.72 22.23
CA LEU A 15 -5.80 -14.72 21.26
C LEU A 15 -6.04 -14.16 19.87
N GLN A 16 -5.92 -12.85 19.67
CA GLN A 16 -6.32 -12.19 18.42
C GLN A 16 -5.54 -12.69 17.21
N TRP A 17 -4.24 -12.92 17.36
CA TRP A 17 -3.41 -13.45 16.28
C TRP A 17 -3.71 -14.92 15.98
N TRP A 18 -3.97 -15.74 17.00
CA TRP A 18 -4.41 -17.12 16.82
C TRP A 18 -5.76 -17.18 16.12
N ASN A 19 -6.72 -16.36 16.52
CA ASN A 19 -8.03 -16.29 15.87
C ASN A 19 -7.89 -15.85 14.40
N LEU A 20 -7.01 -14.90 14.10
CA LEU A 20 -6.77 -14.46 12.74
C LEU A 20 -6.10 -15.55 11.89
N LEU A 21 -5.14 -16.28 12.46
CA LEU A 21 -4.51 -17.42 11.79
C LEU A 21 -5.56 -18.50 11.45
N THR A 22 -6.45 -18.83 12.41
CA THR A 22 -7.56 -19.76 12.19
C THR A 22 -8.49 -19.28 11.08
N ILE A 23 -8.82 -17.99 11.02
CA ILE A 23 -9.62 -17.42 9.93
C ILE A 23 -8.95 -17.60 8.57
N LEU A 24 -7.63 -17.37 8.49
CA LEU A 24 -6.87 -17.56 7.26
C LEU A 24 -6.79 -19.03 6.86
N GLU A 25 -6.70 -19.94 7.83
CA GLU A 25 -6.62 -21.38 7.59
C GLU A 25 -7.96 -22.00 7.19
N MET A 26 -9.04 -21.60 7.85
CA MET A 26 -10.36 -22.20 7.68
C MET A 26 -11.27 -21.46 6.70
N ASP A 27 -10.84 -20.28 6.21
CA ASP A 27 -11.66 -19.32 5.45
C ASP A 27 -13.02 -19.07 6.11
N SER A 28 -12.99 -19.00 7.44
CA SER A 28 -14.17 -19.10 8.29
C SER A 28 -14.96 -17.78 8.37
N LEU A 29 -14.30 -16.64 8.11
CA LEU A 29 -14.92 -15.35 7.90
C LEU A 29 -14.60 -14.80 6.50
N PRO A 30 -15.58 -14.23 5.78
CA PRO A 30 -15.38 -13.66 4.46
C PRO A 30 -14.58 -12.36 4.56
N ILE A 31 -13.25 -12.44 4.49
CA ILE A 31 -12.35 -11.27 4.60
C ILE A 31 -12.51 -10.23 3.46
N HIS A 32 -13.29 -10.56 2.42
CA HIS A 32 -13.67 -9.62 1.38
C HIS A 32 -14.87 -8.74 1.77
N GLU A 33 -15.56 -9.06 2.87
CA GLU A 33 -16.62 -8.22 3.44
C GLU A 33 -16.04 -7.07 4.27
N GLU A 34 -16.60 -5.88 4.11
CA GLU A 34 -16.13 -4.67 4.78
C GLU A 34 -16.22 -4.78 6.32
N SER A 35 -17.32 -5.34 6.84
CA SER A 35 -17.54 -5.51 8.28
C SER A 35 -16.45 -6.37 8.93
N VAL A 36 -16.06 -7.46 8.25
CA VAL A 36 -14.97 -8.35 8.65
C VAL A 36 -13.63 -7.63 8.54
N ALA A 37 -13.41 -6.87 7.46
CA ALA A 37 -12.19 -6.10 7.28
C ALA A 37 -11.99 -5.08 8.41
N ILE A 38 -13.04 -4.32 8.76
CA ILE A 38 -13.02 -3.36 9.87
C ILE A 38 -12.73 -4.08 11.19
N LEU A 39 -13.39 -5.22 11.44
CA LEU A 39 -13.18 -6.02 12.65
C LEU A 39 -11.71 -6.45 12.79
N ILE A 40 -11.11 -6.96 11.71
CA ILE A 40 -9.70 -7.37 11.68
C ILE A 40 -8.78 -6.16 11.90
N MET A 41 -8.99 -5.05 11.19
CA MET A 41 -8.20 -3.82 11.38
C MET A 41 -8.25 -3.31 12.81
N HIS A 42 -9.43 -3.32 13.44
CA HIS A 42 -9.58 -2.91 14.84
C HIS A 42 -8.87 -3.85 15.81
N ALA A 43 -8.85 -5.16 15.54
CA ALA A 43 -8.09 -6.10 16.36
C ALA A 43 -6.57 -5.88 16.21
N LEU A 44 -6.08 -5.67 14.98
CA LEU A 44 -4.66 -5.40 14.73
C LEU A 44 -4.14 -4.13 15.42
N LEU A 45 -5.03 -3.16 15.63
CA LEU A 45 -4.72 -1.89 16.32
C LEU A 45 -4.96 -1.94 17.83
N GLN A 46 -5.55 -3.01 18.36
CA GLN A 46 -5.86 -3.10 19.78
C GLN A 46 -4.60 -3.33 20.61
N LEU A 47 -4.21 -2.29 21.35
CA LEU A 47 -3.22 -2.42 22.40
C LEU A 47 -3.84 -3.10 23.62
N GLY A 48 -3.17 -4.14 24.10
CA GLY A 48 -3.39 -4.76 25.40
C GLY A 48 -2.47 -4.13 26.46
N PRO A 49 -2.52 -4.62 27.72
CA PRO A 49 -1.58 -4.19 28.74
C PRO A 49 -0.13 -4.48 28.31
N ASN A 50 0.81 -3.67 28.82
CA ASN A 50 2.23 -3.96 28.72
C ASN A 50 2.65 -4.69 30.00
N GLU A 51 3.57 -5.65 29.88
CA GLU A 51 4.19 -6.32 31.03
C GLU A 51 5.12 -5.33 31.76
N MET A 52 4.57 -4.47 32.61
CA MET A 52 5.39 -3.57 33.44
C MET A 52 5.85 -4.21 34.76
N ASP A 53 5.21 -5.30 35.20
CA ASP A 53 5.17 -5.59 36.64
C ASP A 53 5.97 -6.79 37.12
N GLN A 54 6.66 -7.59 36.29
CA GLN A 54 7.30 -8.81 36.83
C GLN A 54 8.78 -9.01 36.51
N HIS A 55 9.29 -8.63 35.35
CA HIS A 55 10.73 -8.47 35.09
C HIS A 55 10.84 -7.62 33.82
N PRO A 56 11.76 -6.65 33.71
CA PRO A 56 12.01 -6.00 32.43
C PRO A 56 12.52 -7.07 31.47
N SER A 57 11.61 -7.66 30.69
CA SER A 57 11.95 -8.47 29.54
C SER A 57 12.47 -7.55 28.44
N ASP A 58 13.29 -8.09 27.53
CA ASP A 58 13.83 -7.35 26.38
C ASP A 58 12.75 -6.78 25.44
N TYR A 59 11.46 -7.06 25.71
CA TYR A 59 10.31 -6.71 24.88
C TYR A 59 9.25 -5.86 25.61
N SER A 60 9.61 -5.12 26.65
CA SER A 60 8.69 -4.23 27.40
C SER A 60 7.96 -3.17 26.55
N TRP A 61 8.44 -2.93 25.32
CA TRP A 61 7.79 -2.06 24.34
C TRP A 61 6.61 -2.72 23.61
N CYS A 62 6.56 -4.06 23.56
CA CYS A 62 5.53 -4.81 22.84
C CYS A 62 4.37 -5.17 23.77
N SER A 63 3.19 -4.66 23.44
CA SER A 63 1.96 -5.00 24.15
C SER A 63 1.64 -6.50 24.08
N GLU A 64 1.01 -7.02 25.13
CA GLU A 64 0.58 -8.43 25.21
C GLU A 64 -0.28 -8.89 24.03
N SER A 65 -1.05 -7.98 23.41
CA SER A 65 -1.84 -8.31 22.22
C SER A 65 -1.00 -8.71 21.01
N HIS A 66 0.29 -8.39 20.99
CA HIS A 66 1.17 -8.59 19.85
C HIS A 66 2.41 -9.45 20.15
N GLN A 67 2.57 -9.92 21.40
CA GLN A 67 3.72 -10.73 21.81
C GLN A 67 3.91 -11.98 20.95
N GLN A 68 2.81 -12.58 20.44
CA GLN A 68 2.88 -13.75 19.57
C GLN A 68 3.70 -13.51 18.29
N LEU A 69 3.80 -12.25 17.84
CA LEU A 69 4.62 -11.87 16.68
C LEU A 69 6.13 -11.87 16.95
N LEU A 70 6.55 -12.06 18.20
CA LEU A 70 7.94 -12.24 18.60
C LEU A 70 8.35 -13.73 18.55
N GLU A 71 7.44 -14.64 18.23
CA GLU A 71 7.72 -16.06 18.08
C GLU A 71 7.94 -16.43 16.61
N ASP A 72 9.18 -16.73 16.24
CA ASP A 72 9.59 -17.01 14.85
C ASP A 72 8.74 -18.12 14.20
N HIS A 73 8.48 -19.22 14.91
CA HIS A 73 7.62 -20.30 14.39
C HIS A 73 6.19 -19.83 14.09
N PHE A 74 5.63 -18.98 14.95
CA PHE A 74 4.29 -18.44 14.72
C PHE A 74 4.28 -17.52 13.49
N VAL A 75 5.26 -16.63 13.38
CA VAL A 75 5.42 -15.72 12.24
C VAL A 75 5.60 -16.51 10.94
N ASP A 76 6.37 -17.59 10.96
CA ASP A 76 6.57 -18.47 9.80
C ASP A 76 5.26 -19.06 9.28
N GLU A 77 4.47 -19.65 10.17
CA GLU A 77 3.17 -20.22 9.83
C GLU A 77 2.23 -19.12 9.31
N PHE A 78 2.27 -17.95 9.93
CA PHE A 78 1.44 -16.81 9.52
C PHE A 78 1.80 -16.33 8.10
N ILE A 79 3.09 -16.16 7.81
CA ILE A 79 3.60 -15.79 6.49
C ILE A 79 3.19 -16.83 5.44
N LEU A 80 3.24 -18.12 5.78
CA LEU A 80 2.81 -19.19 4.89
C LEU A 80 1.32 -19.05 4.52
N ARG A 81 0.44 -18.84 5.51
CA ARG A 81 -1.00 -18.67 5.25
C ARG A 81 -1.34 -17.39 4.48
N LEU A 82 -0.66 -16.28 4.78
CA LEU A 82 -0.83 -15.05 4.01
C LEU A 82 -0.35 -15.21 2.56
N ASN A 83 0.75 -15.93 2.34
CA ASN A 83 1.23 -16.23 0.99
C ASN A 83 0.22 -17.05 0.20
N HIS A 84 -0.30 -18.14 0.77
CA HIS A 84 -1.33 -18.96 0.14
C HIS A 84 -2.56 -18.10 -0.19
N ARG A 85 -3.01 -17.26 0.75
CA ARG A 85 -4.18 -16.42 0.51
C ARG A 85 -3.96 -15.39 -0.61
N LEU A 86 -2.74 -14.85 -0.74
CA LEU A 86 -2.39 -14.00 -1.88
C LEU A 86 -2.40 -14.77 -3.20
N ASP A 87 -1.83 -15.98 -3.22
CA ASP A 87 -1.78 -16.82 -4.42
C ASP A 87 -3.20 -17.18 -4.89
N ASP A 88 -4.09 -17.54 -3.97
CA ASP A 88 -5.49 -17.85 -4.25
C ASP A 88 -6.24 -16.66 -4.85
N CYS A 89 -5.94 -15.44 -4.38
CA CYS A 89 -6.60 -14.24 -4.85
C CYS A 89 -5.93 -13.58 -6.06
N GLU A 90 -4.71 -13.98 -6.45
CA GLU A 90 -3.90 -13.26 -7.45
C GLU A 90 -4.61 -13.10 -8.80
N LEU A 91 -5.44 -14.08 -9.20
CA LEU A 91 -6.23 -14.01 -10.44
C LEU A 91 -7.62 -13.39 -10.23
N ASN A 92 -8.03 -13.16 -8.98
CA ASN A 92 -9.33 -12.65 -8.60
C ASN A 92 -9.25 -11.21 -8.05
N TRP A 93 -8.99 -10.27 -8.95
CA TRP A 93 -8.92 -8.83 -8.65
C TRP A 93 -10.24 -8.22 -8.12
N HIS A 94 -11.35 -8.97 -8.11
CA HIS A 94 -12.65 -8.50 -7.62
C HIS A 94 -12.69 -8.27 -6.11
N ASN A 95 -11.71 -8.82 -5.37
CA ASN A 95 -11.67 -8.80 -3.90
C ASN A 95 -10.52 -7.91 -3.39
N GLU A 96 -10.53 -6.62 -3.73
CA GLU A 96 -9.53 -5.62 -3.34
C GLU A 96 -9.26 -5.54 -1.84
N LEU A 97 -10.28 -5.80 -1.00
CA LEU A 97 -10.15 -5.78 0.45
C LEU A 97 -9.27 -6.90 0.99
N VAL A 98 -9.18 -8.03 0.28
CA VAL A 98 -8.26 -9.12 0.66
C VAL A 98 -6.82 -8.64 0.59
N LEU A 99 -6.45 -7.97 -0.51
CA LEU A 99 -5.10 -7.43 -0.67
C LEU A 99 -4.80 -6.35 0.37
N VAL A 100 -5.76 -5.48 0.68
CA VAL A 100 -5.64 -4.47 1.74
C VAL A 100 -5.35 -5.15 3.08
N LEU A 101 -6.16 -6.13 3.48
CA LEU A 101 -6.02 -6.80 4.77
C LEU A 101 -4.71 -7.57 4.86
N VAL A 102 -4.36 -8.36 3.84
CA VAL A 102 -3.08 -9.08 3.83
C VAL A 102 -1.92 -8.09 3.95
N THR A 103 -1.98 -6.95 3.25
CA THR A 103 -0.94 -5.92 3.37
C THR A 103 -0.86 -5.34 4.78
N ILE A 104 -1.99 -4.95 5.38
CA ILE A 104 -2.02 -4.38 6.75
C ILE A 104 -1.46 -5.39 7.77
N ILE A 105 -1.88 -6.65 7.67
CA ILE A 105 -1.42 -7.71 8.56
C ILE A 105 0.09 -7.90 8.39
N THR A 106 0.56 -8.02 7.14
CA THR A 106 2.00 -8.17 6.83
C THR A 106 2.82 -7.01 7.38
N MET A 107 2.36 -5.76 7.21
CA MET A 107 3.05 -4.59 7.74
C MET A 107 3.06 -4.55 9.27
N ARG A 108 2.00 -5.05 9.92
CA ARG A 108 1.96 -5.18 11.38
C ARG A 108 2.96 -6.21 11.87
N ILE A 109 3.05 -7.37 11.20
CA ILE A 109 4.09 -8.38 11.46
C ILE A 109 5.47 -7.75 11.29
N TYR A 110 5.73 -7.07 10.17
CA TYR A 110 7.01 -6.41 9.88
C TYR A 110 7.41 -5.37 10.92
N THR A 111 6.44 -4.74 11.58
CA THR A 111 6.72 -3.73 12.61
C THR A 111 7.18 -4.36 13.93
N ILE A 112 6.75 -5.60 14.21
CA ILE A 112 6.88 -6.21 15.54
C ILE A 112 7.84 -7.41 15.55
N CYS A 113 7.94 -8.14 14.43
CA CYS A 113 8.75 -9.34 14.37
C CYS A 113 10.22 -9.08 14.68
N LYS A 114 10.91 -10.14 15.10
CA LYS A 114 12.35 -10.16 15.30
C LYS A 114 13.09 -9.96 13.98
N GLU A 115 14.33 -9.48 14.07
CA GLU A 115 15.23 -9.27 12.93
C GLU A 115 15.43 -10.55 12.10
N THR A 116 15.39 -11.72 12.75
CA THR A 116 15.47 -13.05 12.10
C THR A 116 14.38 -13.29 11.06
N GLN A 117 13.26 -12.58 11.13
CA GLN A 117 12.10 -12.73 10.26
C GLN A 117 11.94 -11.59 9.25
N GLU A 118 12.73 -10.52 9.36
CA GLU A 118 12.54 -9.31 8.54
C GLU A 118 12.59 -9.58 7.04
N ASP A 119 13.55 -10.38 6.57
CA ASP A 119 13.70 -10.67 5.13
C ASP A 119 12.50 -11.45 4.57
N ARG A 120 11.99 -12.43 5.31
CA ARG A 120 10.82 -13.23 4.90
C ARG A 120 9.56 -12.38 4.84
N VAL A 121 9.35 -11.53 5.84
CA VAL A 121 8.20 -10.60 5.84
C VAL A 121 8.34 -9.58 4.72
N LYS A 122 9.56 -9.08 4.46
CA LYS A 122 9.84 -8.16 3.36
C LYS A 122 9.54 -8.78 2.00
N GLU A 123 9.87 -10.04 1.77
CA GLU A 123 9.48 -10.75 0.54
C GLU A 123 7.96 -10.76 0.34
N LEU A 124 7.20 -11.01 1.42
CA LEU A 124 5.73 -10.94 1.40
C LEU A 124 5.22 -9.52 1.11
N ILE A 125 5.82 -8.47 1.70
CA ILE A 125 5.50 -7.07 1.40
C ILE A 125 5.69 -6.77 -0.11
N LEU A 126 6.81 -7.22 -0.68
CA LEU A 126 7.09 -7.04 -2.11
C LEU A 126 6.11 -7.82 -2.98
N LYS A 127 5.68 -9.02 -2.54
CA LYS A 127 4.64 -9.82 -3.21
C LYS A 127 3.30 -9.08 -3.22
N CYS A 128 2.84 -8.54 -2.10
CA CYS A 128 1.62 -7.72 -2.03
C CYS A 128 1.65 -6.58 -3.05
N ARG A 129 2.77 -5.87 -3.15
CA ARG A 129 2.96 -4.77 -4.09
C ARG A 129 2.85 -5.24 -5.54
N LYS A 130 3.53 -6.34 -5.90
CA LYS A 130 3.48 -6.92 -7.26
C LYS A 130 2.06 -7.37 -7.64
N VAL A 131 1.32 -7.99 -6.72
CA VAL A 131 -0.07 -8.40 -6.95
C VAL A 131 -0.95 -7.16 -7.20
N GLY A 132 -0.83 -6.13 -6.37
CA GLY A 132 -1.59 -4.89 -6.55
C GLY A 132 -1.26 -4.16 -7.85
N GLU A 133 0.03 -4.13 -8.22
CA GLU A 133 0.46 -3.61 -9.53
C GLU A 133 -0.18 -4.39 -10.68
N LYS A 134 -0.08 -5.72 -10.68
CA LYS A 134 -0.71 -6.57 -11.69
C LYS A 134 -2.21 -6.30 -11.81
N TRP A 135 -2.93 -6.14 -10.70
CA TRP A 135 -4.37 -5.83 -10.74
C TRP A 135 -4.65 -4.44 -11.30
N ILE A 136 -3.83 -3.44 -10.97
CA ILE A 136 -3.95 -2.09 -11.56
C ILE A 136 -3.82 -2.17 -13.09
N ASP A 137 -2.87 -2.96 -13.60
CA ASP A 137 -2.68 -3.11 -15.06
C ASP A 137 -3.88 -3.83 -15.70
N LEU A 138 -4.32 -4.96 -15.13
CA LEU A 138 -5.48 -5.71 -15.63
C LEU A 138 -6.77 -4.87 -15.66
N ILE A 139 -7.03 -4.09 -14.60
CA ILE A 139 -8.21 -3.23 -14.55
C ILE A 139 -8.08 -2.06 -15.54
N SER A 140 -6.88 -1.50 -15.71
CA SER A 140 -6.65 -0.44 -16.69
C SER A 140 -6.91 -0.91 -18.12
N GLU A 141 -6.42 -2.10 -18.47
CA GLU A 141 -6.70 -2.75 -19.76
C GLU A 141 -8.20 -3.03 -19.94
N GLY A 142 -8.86 -3.51 -18.89
CA GLY A 142 -10.31 -3.72 -18.85
C GLY A 142 -11.08 -2.43 -19.16
N ILE A 143 -10.76 -1.32 -18.48
CA ILE A 143 -11.40 -0.01 -18.72
C ILE A 143 -11.19 0.46 -20.16
N GLN A 144 -10.00 0.28 -20.74
CA GLN A 144 -9.72 0.66 -22.12
C GLN A 144 -10.50 -0.18 -23.16
N SER A 145 -10.78 -1.45 -22.82
CA SER A 145 -11.54 -2.35 -23.68
C SER A 145 -13.07 -2.13 -23.63
N LEU A 146 -13.56 -1.49 -22.56
CA LEU A 146 -14.98 -1.19 -22.42
C LEU A 146 -15.42 -0.10 -23.41
N ILE A 147 -16.51 -0.38 -24.12
CA ILE A 147 -17.16 0.61 -24.98
C ILE A 147 -17.75 1.69 -24.07
N SER A 148 -17.60 2.96 -24.46
CA SER A 148 -17.89 4.18 -23.68
C SER A 148 -19.32 4.32 -23.09
N SER A 149 -20.22 3.37 -23.31
CA SER A 149 -21.60 3.38 -22.83
C SER A 149 -21.79 2.85 -21.40
N ASP A 150 -20.84 2.11 -20.82
CA ASP A 150 -20.96 1.61 -19.43
C ASP A 150 -20.16 2.45 -18.43
N LEU A 151 -20.59 3.70 -18.25
CA LEU A 151 -19.97 4.62 -17.28
C LEU A 151 -20.05 4.10 -15.83
N LYS A 152 -21.03 3.24 -15.51
CA LYS A 152 -21.21 2.72 -14.16
C LYS A 152 -20.16 1.65 -13.86
N GLU A 153 -19.96 0.70 -14.77
CA GLU A 153 -18.93 -0.32 -14.66
C GLU A 153 -17.53 0.30 -14.61
N VAL A 154 -17.24 1.27 -15.48
CA VAL A 154 -15.97 2.02 -15.45
C VAL A 154 -15.75 2.68 -14.08
N ASN A 155 -16.77 3.32 -13.50
CA ASN A 155 -16.62 3.95 -12.19
C ASN A 155 -16.36 2.94 -11.07
N THR A 156 -17.03 1.78 -11.09
CA THR A 156 -16.77 0.70 -10.14
C THR A 156 -15.34 0.17 -10.26
N LEU A 157 -14.84 -0.03 -11.48
CA LEU A 157 -13.45 -0.44 -11.72
C LEU A 157 -12.44 0.60 -11.20
N ARG A 158 -12.70 1.89 -11.42
CA ARG A 158 -11.87 2.99 -10.89
C ARG A 158 -11.84 3.01 -9.37
N GLU A 159 -12.97 2.74 -8.70
CA GLU A 159 -13.04 2.62 -7.23
C GLU A 159 -12.15 1.49 -6.72
N LYS A 160 -12.20 0.32 -7.38
CA LYS A 160 -11.31 -0.80 -7.06
C LYS A 160 -9.84 -0.42 -7.23
N MET A 161 -9.48 0.24 -8.33
CA MET A 161 -8.11 0.72 -8.56
C MET A 161 -7.62 1.66 -7.44
N VAL A 162 -8.48 2.53 -6.91
CA VAL A 162 -8.13 3.38 -5.76
C VAL A 162 -7.79 2.53 -4.53
N ILE A 163 -8.62 1.54 -4.20
CA ILE A 163 -8.40 0.67 -3.04
C ILE A 163 -7.12 -0.16 -3.21
N ILE A 164 -6.89 -0.71 -4.40
CA ILE A 164 -5.69 -1.49 -4.73
C ILE A 164 -4.42 -0.61 -4.67
N ALA A 165 -4.51 0.62 -5.18
CA ALA A 165 -3.42 1.58 -5.08
C ALA A 165 -3.11 1.92 -3.61
N ILE A 166 -4.14 2.08 -2.76
CA ILE A 166 -3.92 2.26 -1.32
C ILE A 166 -3.25 1.03 -0.72
N ALA A 167 -3.65 -0.20 -1.07
CA ALA A 167 -2.97 -1.40 -0.60
C ALA A 167 -1.48 -1.37 -0.96
N CYS A 168 -1.12 -0.97 -2.19
CA CYS A 168 0.28 -0.79 -2.58
C CYS A 168 0.98 0.27 -1.73
N LEU A 169 0.32 1.39 -1.40
CA LEU A 169 0.87 2.44 -0.54
C LEU A 169 1.08 1.97 0.91
N LEU A 170 0.19 1.13 1.44
CA LEU A 170 0.32 0.54 2.77
C LEU A 170 1.62 -0.25 2.92
N THR A 171 2.17 -0.82 1.84
CA THR A 171 3.48 -1.51 1.85
C THR A 171 4.65 -0.60 2.24
N PHE A 172 4.45 0.72 2.30
CA PHE A 172 5.43 1.71 2.76
C PHE A 172 5.17 2.19 4.20
N SER A 173 4.19 1.63 4.90
CA SER A 173 3.83 2.01 6.28
C SER A 173 4.79 1.41 7.31
N THR A 174 6.02 1.90 7.39
CA THR A 174 7.01 1.47 8.39
C THR A 174 7.71 2.65 9.06
N HIS A 175 8.42 2.36 10.16
CA HIS A 175 9.23 3.34 10.87
C HIS A 175 10.39 3.84 9.98
N PRO A 176 10.81 5.12 10.06
CA PRO A 176 11.89 5.66 9.24
C PRO A 176 13.18 4.82 9.24
N GLU A 177 13.49 4.17 10.35
CA GLU A 177 14.66 3.29 10.52
C GLU A 177 14.62 2.08 9.58
N ARG A 178 13.44 1.49 9.35
CA ARG A 178 13.25 0.32 8.46
C ARG A 178 12.86 0.71 7.03
N MET A 179 12.69 2.01 6.75
CA MET A 179 12.25 2.51 5.44
C MET A 179 13.22 2.13 4.31
N HIS A 180 14.51 2.19 4.60
CA HIS A 180 15.55 1.89 3.61
C HIS A 180 15.46 0.44 3.09
N CYS A 181 14.88 -0.50 3.85
CA CYS A 181 14.67 -1.87 3.42
C CYS A 181 13.60 -1.98 2.33
N ILE A 182 12.53 -1.17 2.41
CA ILE A 182 11.36 -1.24 1.54
C ILE A 182 11.36 -0.20 0.41
N LEU A 183 12.13 0.89 0.57
CA LEU A 183 12.32 1.99 -0.40
C LEU A 183 13.82 2.22 -0.65
N SER A 184 14.51 1.19 -1.15
CA SER A 184 15.96 1.20 -1.44
C SER A 184 16.33 1.47 -2.91
N SER A 185 15.44 1.17 -3.85
CA SER A 185 15.74 1.13 -5.29
C SER A 185 14.85 2.06 -6.11
N ASP A 186 15.28 2.37 -7.33
CA ASP A 186 14.46 3.12 -8.28
C ASP A 186 13.17 2.37 -8.64
N ALA A 187 13.22 1.04 -8.70
CA ALA A 187 12.04 0.21 -8.92
C ALA A 187 10.99 0.43 -7.82
N HIS A 188 11.39 0.45 -6.53
CA HIS A 188 10.47 0.73 -5.44
C HIS A 188 9.89 2.15 -5.50
N MET A 189 10.72 3.13 -5.91
CA MET A 189 10.26 4.50 -6.09
C MET A 189 9.25 4.62 -7.23
N ILE A 190 9.46 3.91 -8.34
CA ILE A 190 8.52 3.88 -9.47
C ILE A 190 7.20 3.21 -9.06
N SER A 191 7.27 2.09 -8.36
CA SER A 191 6.09 1.45 -7.78
C SER A 191 5.28 2.39 -6.88
N LEU A 192 5.96 3.14 -6.02
CA LEU A 192 5.35 4.15 -5.17
C LEU A 192 4.65 5.22 -6.03
N LEU A 193 5.37 5.83 -6.97
CA LEU A 193 4.81 6.89 -7.83
C LEU A 193 3.60 6.40 -8.62
N ARG A 194 3.66 5.17 -9.14
CA ARG A 194 2.55 4.53 -9.84
C ARG A 194 1.33 4.42 -8.93
N ALA A 195 1.49 3.90 -7.72
CA ALA A 195 0.40 3.80 -6.76
C ALA A 195 -0.19 5.17 -6.39
N VAL A 196 0.63 6.20 -6.13
CA VAL A 196 0.13 7.54 -5.81
C VAL A 196 -0.62 8.16 -7.00
N ALA A 197 -0.08 8.02 -8.21
CA ALA A 197 -0.69 8.58 -9.42
C ALA A 197 -1.99 7.85 -9.82
N THR A 198 -2.01 6.51 -9.72
CA THR A 198 -3.22 5.70 -9.91
C THR A 198 -4.33 6.12 -8.94
N ARG A 199 -3.99 6.31 -7.66
CA ARG A 199 -4.94 6.82 -6.65
C ARG A 199 -5.48 8.19 -7.06
N HIS A 200 -4.61 9.13 -7.38
CA HIS A 200 -4.98 10.51 -7.72
C HIS A 200 -5.92 10.62 -8.93
N ASN A 201 -5.55 9.94 -10.02
CA ASN A 201 -6.29 10.02 -11.27
C ASN A 201 -7.70 9.45 -11.13
N ASN A 202 -7.81 8.27 -10.50
CA ASN A 202 -9.10 7.61 -10.33
C ASN A 202 -10.02 8.33 -9.33
N LEU A 203 -9.47 8.98 -8.30
CA LEU A 203 -10.24 9.87 -7.41
C LEU A 203 -10.76 11.12 -8.16
N THR A 204 -9.92 11.73 -8.99
CA THR A 204 -10.28 12.96 -9.72
C THR A 204 -11.35 12.72 -10.78
N LEU A 205 -11.33 11.55 -11.41
CA LEU A 205 -12.30 11.13 -12.42
C LEU A 205 -13.63 10.67 -11.82
N ASN A 206 -13.65 10.21 -10.57
CA ASN A 206 -14.86 9.76 -9.89
C ASN A 206 -15.35 10.79 -8.84
N LYS A 207 -15.81 11.95 -9.34
CA LYS A 207 -16.24 13.11 -8.51
C LYS A 207 -17.51 12.87 -7.67
N HIS A 208 -18.22 11.75 -7.85
CA HIS A 208 -19.46 11.44 -7.13
C HIS A 208 -19.24 10.78 -5.75
N GLN A 209 -18.03 10.84 -5.22
CA GLN A 209 -17.56 10.17 -4.00
C GLN A 209 -18.19 10.61 -2.65
N ALA A 210 -19.33 11.30 -2.66
CA ALA A 210 -20.01 11.73 -1.43
C ALA A 210 -20.48 10.53 -0.56
N ASN A 211 -20.65 9.34 -1.15
CA ASN A 211 -21.11 8.13 -0.45
C ASN A 211 -20.00 7.09 -0.21
N SER A 212 -18.72 7.49 -0.27
CA SER A 212 -17.64 6.56 0.06
C SER A 212 -17.83 6.00 1.47
N ILE A 213 -17.89 4.68 1.50
CA ILE A 213 -18.03 3.81 2.66
C ILE A 213 -16.95 4.17 3.72
N TYR A 214 -17.28 4.08 5.02
CA TYR A 214 -16.41 4.55 6.12
C TYR A 214 -14.98 3.99 6.02
N LEU A 215 -14.84 2.71 5.69
CA LEU A 215 -13.54 2.08 5.56
C LEU A 215 -12.64 2.76 4.50
N VAL A 216 -13.18 3.07 3.32
CA VAL A 216 -12.41 3.69 2.23
C VAL A 216 -11.91 5.08 2.63
N LYS A 217 -12.73 5.85 3.36
CA LYS A 217 -12.28 7.14 3.92
C LYS A 217 -11.12 6.96 4.87
N THR A 218 -11.18 5.99 5.78
CA THR A 218 -10.07 5.69 6.71
C THR A 218 -8.80 5.29 5.97
N LEU A 219 -8.92 4.42 4.96
CA LEU A 219 -7.80 3.99 4.11
C LEU A 219 -7.17 5.16 3.35
N LEU A 220 -7.97 6.10 2.84
CA LEU A 220 -7.47 7.31 2.18
C LEU A 220 -6.63 8.17 3.13
N HIS A 221 -7.14 8.47 4.33
CA HIS A 221 -6.40 9.25 5.33
C HIS A 221 -5.10 8.54 5.74
N TRP A 222 -5.14 7.22 5.90
CA TRP A 222 -3.94 6.46 6.21
C TRP A 222 -2.91 6.54 5.09
N SER A 223 -3.33 6.42 3.83
CA SER A 223 -2.43 6.57 2.67
C SER A 223 -1.76 7.95 2.61
N GLU A 224 -2.49 9.02 2.95
CA GLU A 224 -1.94 10.38 3.00
C GLU A 224 -0.92 10.53 4.13
N HIS A 225 -1.23 9.98 5.30
CA HIS A 225 -0.30 9.97 6.43
C HIS A 225 1.01 9.24 6.09
N ILE A 226 0.93 8.10 5.39
CA ILE A 226 2.11 7.36 4.94
C ILE A 226 2.95 8.24 4.02
N LEU A 227 2.35 8.86 3.01
CA LEU A 227 3.08 9.68 2.04
C LEU A 227 3.82 10.84 2.72
N VAL A 228 3.19 11.53 3.67
CA VAL A 228 3.84 12.57 4.46
C VAL A 228 4.99 12.01 5.30
N THR A 229 4.78 10.86 5.94
CA THR A 229 5.77 10.21 6.82
C THR A 229 7.01 9.78 6.03
N ILE A 230 6.84 9.23 4.83
CA ILE A 230 7.96 8.69 4.04
C ILE A 230 8.64 9.76 3.17
N GLN A 231 8.08 10.96 3.08
CA GLN A 231 8.57 12.04 2.22
C GLN A 231 10.07 12.39 2.40
N PRO A 232 10.63 12.43 3.64
CA PRO A 232 12.07 12.63 3.81
C PRO A 232 12.90 11.53 3.13
N SER A 233 12.45 10.29 3.20
CA SER A 233 13.11 9.14 2.58
C SER A 233 13.01 9.17 1.05
N ILE A 234 11.87 9.58 0.51
CA ILE A 234 11.70 9.85 -0.93
C ILE A 234 12.71 10.90 -1.40
N ALA A 235 12.78 12.04 -0.71
CA ALA A 235 13.66 13.13 -1.09
C ALA A 235 15.14 12.71 -1.05
N ALA A 236 15.53 11.93 -0.03
CA ALA A 236 16.88 11.38 0.09
C ALA A 236 17.21 10.41 -1.05
N LEU A 237 16.30 9.47 -1.36
CA LEU A 237 16.48 8.49 -2.43
C LEU A 237 16.59 9.16 -3.81
N LEU A 238 15.67 10.08 -4.12
CA LEU A 238 15.67 10.83 -5.38
C LEU A 238 16.96 11.60 -5.58
N LYS A 239 17.44 12.29 -4.53
CA LYS A 239 18.70 13.03 -4.59
C LYS A 239 19.89 12.09 -4.77
N ARG A 240 19.93 10.96 -4.06
CA ARG A 240 21.00 9.96 -4.15
C ARG A 240 21.13 9.39 -5.56
N ASN A 241 20.01 9.11 -6.21
CA ASN A 241 19.99 8.48 -7.54
C ASN A 241 19.90 9.51 -8.68
N SER A 242 20.23 10.79 -8.40
CA SER A 242 20.17 11.87 -9.39
C SER A 242 18.84 11.93 -10.15
N TYR A 243 17.74 11.63 -9.46
CA TYR A 243 16.37 11.66 -9.97
C TYR A 243 16.08 10.66 -11.11
N GLY A 244 16.90 9.62 -11.29
CA GLY A 244 16.74 8.61 -12.34
C GLY A 244 15.38 7.92 -12.34
N SER A 245 14.80 7.66 -11.18
CA SER A 245 13.45 7.09 -11.06
C SER A 245 12.35 8.01 -11.61
N LEU A 246 12.51 9.35 -11.56
CA LEU A 246 11.55 10.29 -12.16
C LEU A 246 11.61 10.24 -13.69
N ASN A 247 12.80 10.01 -14.25
CA ASN A 247 12.97 9.78 -15.67
C ASN A 247 12.21 8.53 -16.11
N GLN A 248 12.48 7.41 -15.45
CA GLN A 248 11.83 6.13 -15.76
C GLN A 248 10.31 6.20 -15.58
N PHE A 249 9.83 6.80 -14.48
CA PHE A 249 8.40 7.01 -14.26
C PHE A 249 7.78 7.87 -15.38
N SER A 250 8.44 8.94 -15.81
CA SER A 250 7.93 9.80 -16.89
C SER A 250 7.79 9.06 -18.21
N VAL A 251 8.73 8.16 -18.54
CA VAL A 251 8.66 7.30 -19.75
C VAL A 251 7.47 6.35 -19.68
N ILE A 252 7.21 5.75 -18.51
CA ILE A 252 6.10 4.83 -18.29
C ILE A 252 4.75 5.57 -18.34
N TYR A 253 4.68 6.74 -17.71
CA TYR A 253 3.41 7.45 -17.47
C TYR A 253 3.00 8.38 -18.62
N TRP A 254 3.95 8.82 -19.45
CA TRP A 254 3.70 9.71 -20.57
C TRP A 254 3.91 9.00 -21.91
N ALA A 255 2.82 8.49 -22.48
CA ALA A 255 2.80 7.72 -23.74
C ALA A 255 3.46 8.41 -24.95
N TYR A 256 3.63 9.74 -24.93
CA TYR A 256 4.36 10.45 -25.98
C TYR A 256 5.87 10.13 -25.98
N ILE A 257 6.43 9.88 -24.80
CA ILE A 257 7.86 9.64 -24.60
C ILE A 257 8.21 8.16 -24.57
N SER A 258 7.26 7.26 -24.30
CA SER A 258 7.49 5.81 -24.31
C SER A 258 8.09 5.29 -25.63
N ASN A 259 7.85 5.99 -26.75
CA ASN A 259 8.42 5.67 -28.06
C ASN A 259 9.85 6.22 -28.30
N ARG A 260 10.43 6.96 -27.34
CA ARG A 260 11.78 7.53 -27.46
C ARG A 260 12.76 6.74 -26.59
N THR A 261 13.93 6.45 -27.14
CA THR A 261 14.94 5.56 -26.54
C THR A 261 15.70 6.15 -25.35
N HIS A 262 15.62 7.47 -25.13
CA HIS A 262 16.27 8.11 -23.99
C HIS A 262 15.52 9.34 -23.50
N PHE A 263 15.11 9.31 -22.23
CA PHE A 263 14.58 10.46 -21.52
C PHE A 263 15.57 10.87 -20.42
N ASP A 264 16.20 12.03 -20.60
CA ASP A 264 17.09 12.62 -19.61
C ASP A 264 16.53 13.97 -19.15
N GLY A 265 15.59 13.90 -18.20
CA GLY A 265 14.99 15.08 -17.60
C GLY A 265 15.94 15.72 -16.59
N LYS A 266 16.13 17.05 -16.70
CA LYS A 266 16.87 17.83 -15.69
C LYS A 266 15.96 18.16 -14.51
N TRP A 267 15.93 17.28 -13.51
CA TRP A 267 15.07 17.43 -12.34
C TRP A 267 15.67 18.33 -11.26
N LYS A 268 14.79 19.07 -10.59
CA LYS A 268 15.07 19.79 -9.36
C LYS A 268 13.84 19.75 -8.44
N LYS A 269 14.08 19.75 -7.13
CA LYS A 269 12.99 19.96 -6.17
C LYS A 269 12.49 21.41 -6.29
N ARG A 270 11.17 21.62 -6.30
CA ARG A 270 10.58 22.95 -6.52
C ARG A 270 10.88 23.89 -5.37
N LYS A 271 10.63 23.46 -4.14
CA LYS A 271 11.00 24.18 -2.91
C LYS A 271 12.05 23.41 -2.11
N THR A 272 12.72 24.14 -1.23
CA THR A 272 13.66 23.56 -0.24
C THR A 272 12.95 22.85 0.90
N ASP A 273 11.64 23.08 1.08
CA ASP A 273 10.82 22.41 2.08
C ASP A 273 10.86 20.88 1.88
N LEU A 274 11.18 20.15 2.94
CA LEU A 274 11.22 18.68 2.92
C LEU A 274 9.85 18.09 2.55
N TYR A 275 8.76 18.70 3.02
CA TYR A 275 7.39 18.23 2.80
C TYR A 275 6.75 18.77 1.53
N ASP A 276 7.49 19.53 0.71
CA ASP A 276 7.06 19.82 -0.66
C ASP A 276 7.23 18.57 -1.53
N GLY A 277 6.12 18.07 -2.05
CA GLY A 277 6.06 16.90 -2.93
C GLY A 277 6.51 17.19 -4.37
N TRP A 278 6.68 18.47 -4.73
CA TRP A 278 6.90 18.89 -6.11
C TRP A 278 8.35 18.80 -6.57
N TYR A 279 8.51 18.16 -7.73
CA TYR A 279 9.74 18.10 -8.50
C TYR A 279 9.46 18.63 -9.91
N ASP A 280 10.31 19.55 -10.37
CA ASP A 280 10.22 20.15 -11.70
C ASP A 280 11.36 19.63 -12.56
N GLY A 281 11.01 19.13 -13.73
CA GLY A 281 11.92 18.66 -14.77
C GLY A 281 11.74 19.45 -16.05
N GLN A 282 12.75 19.38 -16.91
CA GLN A 282 12.65 19.85 -18.29
C GLN A 282 13.20 18.79 -19.22
N PHE A 283 12.43 18.50 -20.28
CA PHE A 283 12.84 17.64 -21.38
C PHE A 283 12.68 18.43 -22.68
N GLU A 284 13.77 18.64 -23.40
CA GLU A 284 13.83 19.56 -24.55
C GLU A 284 13.25 20.95 -24.16
N SER A 285 12.15 21.37 -24.79
CA SER A 285 11.41 22.61 -24.48
C SER A 285 10.22 22.39 -23.54
N THR A 286 9.90 21.15 -23.20
CA THR A 286 8.72 20.79 -22.42
C THR A 286 9.02 20.81 -20.93
N LYS A 287 8.19 21.53 -20.17
CA LYS A 287 8.26 21.56 -18.70
C LYS A 287 7.44 20.41 -18.14
N ILE A 288 8.01 19.67 -17.20
CA ILE A 288 7.36 18.53 -16.57
C ILE A 288 7.39 18.76 -15.06
N SER A 289 6.31 18.42 -14.36
CA SER A 289 6.27 18.53 -12.90
C SER A 289 5.59 17.31 -12.31
N ILE A 290 6.14 16.78 -11.21
CA ILE A 290 5.60 15.63 -10.49
C ILE A 290 5.40 15.99 -9.02
N ASP A 291 4.20 15.77 -8.51
CA ASP A 291 3.91 15.81 -7.08
C ASP A 291 3.93 14.39 -6.50
N CYS A 292 5.00 14.03 -5.78
CA CYS A 292 5.16 12.70 -5.18
C CYS A 292 4.18 12.44 -4.02
N LEU A 293 3.58 13.48 -3.42
CA LEU A 293 2.60 13.35 -2.34
C LEU A 293 1.19 13.22 -2.88
N LYS A 294 0.85 14.01 -3.91
CA LYS A 294 -0.49 14.00 -4.48
C LYS A 294 -0.65 13.04 -5.65
N GLY A 295 0.43 12.64 -6.31
CA GLY A 295 0.40 11.79 -7.50
C GLY A 295 0.09 12.56 -8.77
N THR A 296 0.21 13.89 -8.74
CA THR A 296 -0.11 14.74 -9.89
C THR A 296 1.10 14.79 -10.83
N PHE A 297 0.88 14.44 -12.10
CA PHE A 297 1.88 14.54 -13.17
C PHE A 297 1.44 15.62 -14.17
N LEU A 298 2.26 16.64 -14.36
CA LEU A 298 1.97 17.79 -15.22
C LEU A 298 2.97 17.87 -16.38
N VAL A 299 2.45 18.15 -17.57
CA VAL A 299 3.23 18.49 -18.77
C VAL A 299 2.77 19.86 -19.26
N ASN A 300 3.68 20.83 -19.29
CA ASN A 300 3.40 22.24 -19.59
C ASN A 300 2.26 22.84 -18.75
N GLY A 301 2.13 22.39 -17.49
CA GLY A 301 1.09 22.83 -16.56
C GLY A 301 -0.27 22.13 -16.73
N VAL A 302 -0.39 21.20 -17.66
CA VAL A 302 -1.61 20.40 -17.86
C VAL A 302 -1.43 19.02 -17.23
N THR A 303 -2.44 18.55 -16.50
CA THR A 303 -2.45 17.20 -15.92
C THR A 303 -2.44 16.15 -17.01
N VAL A 304 -1.48 15.23 -16.93
CA VAL A 304 -1.40 14.05 -17.77
C VAL A 304 -1.78 12.85 -16.91
N GLY A 305 -2.83 12.15 -17.32
CA GLY A 305 -3.33 10.96 -16.65
C GLY A 305 -3.99 10.02 -17.65
N PHE A 306 -4.07 8.74 -17.28
CA PHE A 306 -4.86 7.72 -17.97
C PHE A 306 -6.36 8.05 -17.91
#